data_AF-A0A485ANR7-F1
#
_entry.id   AF-A0A485ANR7-F1
#
_cell.length_a   1.000
_cell.length_b   1.000
_cell.length_c   1.000
_cell.angle_alpha   90.00
_cell.angle_beta   90.00
_cell.angle_gamma   90.00
#
_symmetry.space_group_name_H-M   'P 1'
#
loop_
_entity.id
_entity.type
_entity.pdbx_description
1 polymer ?
#
loop_
_entity_poly.entity_id
_entity_poly.type
_entity_poly.pdbx_seq_one_letter_code
_entity_poly.pdbx_strand_id
1 'polypeptide(L)'
;MLIFARVTLTDSGEITLRGGEGVGTVTRKGIGLPIGSAAINRTPRHTIETAVREAIGPARGAEVEIFAPEGEERAQKTYNSRLGIVGGISIIGTTGIVTPMSEESWKRSLALELEMKRAAGLERVVLVPGNHGERFVREQMGIDSQVVVTMSNFVGYMIEEAVRLGFRQIVLIGHPGKLIKIAAGIFHTP
;
A
#
# COMPACT_ATOMS: atom_id res chain seq x y z
N MET A 1 15.00 12.57 2.19
CA MET A 1 15.32 11.20 2.57
C MET A 1 16.32 10.66 1.60
N LEU A 2 17.42 10.12 2.10
CA LEU A 2 18.39 9.41 1.29
C LEU A 2 18.08 7.91 1.30
N ILE A 3 18.39 7.24 0.20
CA ILE A 3 18.30 5.78 0.05
C ILE A 3 19.72 5.31 -0.27
N PHE A 4 20.17 4.29 0.44
CA PHE A 4 21.50 3.72 0.29
C PHE A 4 21.39 2.27 -0.19
N ALA A 5 22.47 1.81 -0.82
CA ALA A 5 22.63 0.43 -1.22
C ALA A 5 24.00 -0.08 -0.77
N ARG A 6 24.05 -1.28 -0.19
CA ARG A 6 25.28 -2.04 0.05
C ARG A 6 25.27 -3.24 -0.88
N VAL A 7 26.35 -3.40 -1.64
CA VAL A 7 26.49 -4.49 -2.62
C VAL A 7 27.70 -5.33 -2.26
N THR A 8 27.50 -6.63 -2.11
CA THR A 8 28.57 -7.60 -1.88
C THR A 8 28.61 -8.56 -3.06
N LEU A 9 29.73 -8.61 -3.77
CA LEU A 9 29.90 -9.52 -4.91
C LEU A 9 29.98 -10.97 -4.43
N THR A 10 29.39 -11.88 -5.22
CA THR A 10 29.44 -13.32 -4.98
C THR A 10 29.77 -14.06 -6.27
N ASP A 11 30.18 -15.32 -6.16
CA ASP A 11 30.47 -16.20 -7.31
C ASP A 11 29.28 -17.11 -7.67
N SER A 12 28.10 -16.86 -7.08
CA SER A 12 26.89 -17.69 -7.29
C SER A 12 26.25 -17.51 -8.67
N GLY A 13 26.56 -16.42 -9.37
CA GLY A 13 25.84 -15.98 -10.56
C GLY A 13 24.46 -15.36 -10.28
N GLU A 14 23.96 -15.45 -9.05
CA GLU A 14 22.63 -14.96 -8.65
C GLU A 14 22.69 -13.55 -8.04
N ILE A 15 21.65 -12.76 -8.29
CA ILE A 15 21.45 -11.46 -7.62
C ILE A 15 20.36 -11.63 -6.58
N THR A 16 20.69 -11.42 -5.31
CA THR A 16 19.72 -11.41 -4.22
C THR A 16 19.50 -9.99 -3.73
N LEU A 17 18.26 -9.68 -3.36
CA LEU A 17 17.86 -8.36 -2.90
C LEU A 17 17.12 -8.45 -1.57
N ARG A 18 17.68 -7.80 -0.54
CA ARG A 18 17.12 -7.66 0.79
C ARG A 18 16.91 -6.20 1.19
N GLY A 19 15.99 -5.98 2.13
CA GLY A 19 15.81 -4.68 2.79
C GLY A 19 16.58 -4.66 4.10
N GLY A 20 17.29 -3.57 4.35
CA GLY A 20 17.95 -3.27 5.62
C GLY A 20 17.19 -2.21 6.42
N GLU A 21 17.92 -1.46 7.24
CA GLU A 21 17.37 -0.43 8.13
C GLU A 21 16.41 0.52 7.41
N GLY A 22 15.25 0.75 8.03
CA GLY A 22 14.22 1.67 7.56
C GLY A 22 13.50 1.27 6.26
N VAL A 23 13.76 0.07 5.71
CA VAL A 23 12.88 -0.56 4.71
C VAL A 23 11.88 -1.45 5.43
N GLY A 24 10.60 -1.24 5.16
CA GLY A 24 9.54 -1.93 5.88
C GLY A 24 9.47 -3.42 5.58
N THR A 25 9.00 -4.21 6.53
CA THR A 25 8.73 -5.64 6.40
C THR A 25 7.24 -5.89 6.27
N VAL A 26 6.86 -6.76 5.35
CA VAL A 26 5.47 -7.14 5.08
C VAL A 26 4.98 -8.11 6.15
N THR A 27 3.94 -7.72 6.89
CA THR A 27 3.35 -8.51 7.99
C THR A 27 1.94 -9.01 7.69
N ARG A 28 1.29 -8.50 6.63
CA ARG A 28 -0.07 -8.88 6.23
C ARG A 28 -0.14 -9.28 4.76
N LYS A 29 -1.10 -10.14 4.42
CA LYS A 29 -1.42 -10.47 3.02
C LYS A 29 -2.14 -9.31 2.33
N GLY A 30 -2.08 -9.28 1.00
CA GLY A 30 -2.92 -8.40 0.17
C GLY A 30 -2.20 -7.27 -0.57
N ILE A 31 -0.93 -7.01 -0.27
CA ILE A 31 -0.14 -5.97 -0.96
C ILE A 31 0.69 -6.48 -2.16
N GLY A 32 0.47 -7.74 -2.57
CA GLY A 32 1.21 -8.36 -3.68
C GLY A 32 2.65 -8.77 -3.36
N LEU A 33 3.04 -8.75 -2.09
CA LEU A 33 4.34 -9.21 -1.60
C LEU A 33 4.18 -10.32 -0.53
N PRO A 34 5.13 -11.28 -0.45
CA PRO A 34 5.10 -12.32 0.59
C PRO A 34 5.24 -11.74 2.00
N ILE A 35 4.58 -12.35 2.99
CA ILE A 35 4.82 -12.02 4.41
C ILE A 35 6.28 -12.35 4.77
N GLY A 36 6.91 -11.48 5.56
CA GLY A 36 8.32 -11.58 5.96
C GLY A 36 9.29 -10.99 4.94
N SER A 37 8.82 -10.62 3.74
CA SER A 37 9.67 -9.97 2.74
C SER A 37 9.84 -8.48 2.99
N ALA A 38 10.93 -7.91 2.48
CA ALA A 38 11.10 -6.46 2.43
C ALA A 38 10.06 -5.84 1.48
N ALA A 39 9.53 -4.67 1.85
CA ALA A 39 8.53 -3.91 1.11
C ALA A 39 9.13 -3.23 -0.14
N ILE A 40 9.71 -4.03 -1.03
CA ILE A 40 10.27 -3.63 -2.31
C ILE A 40 9.44 -4.29 -3.41
N ASN A 41 8.70 -3.47 -4.15
CA ASN A 41 7.78 -3.97 -5.18
C ASN A 41 8.52 -4.60 -6.37
N ARG A 42 7.78 -5.38 -7.17
CA ARG A 42 8.30 -6.09 -8.36
C ARG A 42 9.09 -5.18 -9.31
N THR A 43 8.57 -4.00 -9.62
CA THR A 43 9.22 -3.11 -10.59
C THR A 43 10.52 -2.52 -10.05
N PRO A 44 10.60 -1.89 -8.85
CA PRO A 44 11.87 -1.46 -8.30
C PRO A 44 12.87 -2.59 -8.12
N ARG A 45 12.41 -3.79 -7.70
CA ARG A 45 13.25 -4.99 -7.64
C ARG A 45 13.89 -5.30 -8.99
N HIS A 46 13.09 -5.36 -10.05
CA HIS A 46 13.59 -5.59 -11.40
C HIS A 46 14.56 -4.49 -11.86
N THR A 47 14.26 -3.23 -11.59
CA THR A 47 15.17 -2.11 -11.91
C THR A 47 16.52 -2.25 -11.22
N ILE A 48 16.53 -2.59 -9.92
CA ILE A 48 17.77 -2.80 -9.16
C ILE A 48 18.54 -4.01 -9.70
N GLU A 49 17.86 -5.14 -9.92
CA GLU A 49 18.49 -6.36 -10.45
C GLU A 49 19.12 -6.11 -11.82
N THR A 50 18.43 -5.41 -12.73
CA THR A 50 18.95 -5.06 -14.05
C THR A 50 20.17 -4.14 -13.95
N ALA A 51 20.10 -3.07 -13.14
CA ALA A 51 21.22 -2.15 -12.98
C ALA A 51 22.46 -2.82 -12.38
N VAL A 52 22.26 -3.70 -11.39
CA VAL A 52 23.36 -4.48 -10.80
C VAL A 52 23.93 -5.46 -11.80
N ARG A 53 23.08 -6.15 -12.57
CA ARG A 53 23.49 -7.09 -13.62
C ARG A 53 24.34 -6.41 -14.70
N GLU A 54 23.94 -5.22 -15.13
CA GLU A 54 24.70 -4.40 -16.09
C GLU A 54 26.08 -4.03 -15.54
N ALA A 55 26.18 -3.71 -14.25
CA ALA A 55 27.44 -3.32 -13.61
C ALA A 55 28.42 -4.48 -13.37
N ILE A 56 27.91 -5.68 -13.03
CA ILE A 56 28.76 -6.83 -12.63
C ILE A 56 28.96 -7.87 -13.73
N GLY A 57 28.15 -7.81 -14.80
CA GLY A 57 28.14 -8.78 -15.89
C GLY A 57 27.34 -10.07 -15.59
N PRO A 58 27.25 -10.98 -16.57
CA PRO A 58 26.38 -12.16 -16.50
C PRO A 58 26.91 -13.28 -15.59
N ALA A 59 28.23 -13.34 -15.36
CA ALA A 59 28.86 -14.47 -14.68
C ALA A 59 28.95 -14.31 -13.16
N ARG A 60 28.91 -13.08 -12.63
CA ARG A 60 29.02 -12.81 -11.20
C ARG A 60 27.65 -12.71 -10.54
N GLY A 61 27.59 -13.05 -9.26
CA GLY A 61 26.45 -12.81 -8.39
C GLY A 61 26.66 -11.57 -7.52
N ALA A 62 25.59 -11.13 -6.86
CA ALA A 62 25.66 -10.04 -5.89
C ALA A 62 24.56 -10.16 -4.83
N GLU A 63 24.90 -9.87 -3.59
CA GLU A 63 23.92 -9.56 -2.55
C GLU A 63 23.73 -8.05 -2.46
N VAL A 64 22.49 -7.61 -2.62
CA VAL A 64 22.11 -6.20 -2.59
C VAL A 64 21.23 -5.95 -1.38
N GLU A 65 21.66 -5.01 -0.55
CA GLU A 65 20.90 -4.54 0.61
C GLU A 65 20.53 -3.08 0.42
N ILE A 66 19.23 -2.80 0.35
CA ILE A 66 18.70 -1.43 0.27
C ILE A 66 18.29 -0.98 1.67
N PHE A 67 18.75 0.19 2.10
CA PHE A 67 18.43 0.73 3.42
C PHE A 67 18.23 2.25 3.37
N ALA A 68 17.41 2.76 4.27
CA ALA A 68 17.06 4.17 4.39
C ALA A 68 16.98 4.53 5.87
N PRO A 69 18.03 5.10 6.48
CA PRO A 69 18.07 5.37 7.93
C PRO A 69 16.89 6.18 8.47
N GLU A 70 16.41 7.19 7.73
CA GLU A 70 15.20 7.97 8.10
C GLU A 70 13.87 7.24 7.82
N GLY A 71 13.93 6.02 7.28
CA GLY A 71 12.79 5.33 6.70
C GLY A 71 11.74 4.93 7.73
N GLU A 72 12.16 4.51 8.92
CA GLU A 72 11.21 4.15 9.99
C GLU A 72 10.40 5.35 10.47
N GLU A 73 11.05 6.48 10.76
CA GLU A 73 10.38 7.72 11.19
C GLU A 73 9.41 8.21 10.10
N ARG A 74 9.85 8.20 8.84
CA ARG A 74 9.03 8.66 7.72
C ARG A 74 7.83 7.76 7.48
N ALA A 75 7.97 6.46 7.65
CA ALA A 75 6.90 5.50 7.47
C ALA A 75 5.71 5.75 8.43
N GLN A 76 5.95 6.29 9.62
CA GLN A 76 4.89 6.65 10.57
C GLN A 76 3.90 7.69 10.00
N LYS A 77 4.36 8.53 9.07
CA LYS A 77 3.56 9.55 8.39
C LYS A 77 2.93 9.04 7.09
N THR A 78 3.00 7.73 6.82
CA THR A 78 2.47 7.10 5.61
C THR A 78 1.35 6.11 5.92
N TYR A 79 0.71 5.58 4.88
CA TYR A 79 -0.30 4.53 4.98
C TYR A 79 0.30 3.13 5.21
N ASN A 80 1.63 2.99 5.29
CA ASN A 80 2.30 1.69 5.40
C ASN A 80 1.81 0.82 6.56
N SER A 81 1.59 1.42 7.73
CA SER A 81 1.12 0.68 8.92
C SER A 81 -0.26 0.04 8.70
N ARG A 82 -1.18 0.75 8.03
CA ARG A 82 -2.49 0.20 7.63
C ARG A 82 -2.32 -0.93 6.62
N LEU A 83 -1.35 -0.77 5.72
CA LEU A 83 -0.99 -1.76 4.71
C LEU A 83 -0.21 -2.97 5.26
N GLY A 84 0.00 -3.04 6.59
CA GLY A 84 0.73 -4.14 7.22
C GLY A 84 2.22 -4.13 6.90
N ILE A 85 2.79 -2.95 6.65
CA ILE A 85 4.22 -2.74 6.44
C ILE A 85 4.78 -2.04 7.67
N VAL A 86 5.74 -2.69 8.34
CA VAL A 86 6.25 -2.27 9.66
C VAL A 86 7.76 -2.07 9.62
N GLY A 87 8.28 -1.12 10.41
CA GLY A 87 9.72 -0.88 10.56
C GLY A 87 10.35 -0.05 9.45
N GLY A 88 9.56 0.49 8.51
CA GLY A 88 10.13 1.27 7.42
C GLY A 88 9.20 1.64 6.27
N ILE A 89 9.78 2.35 5.30
CA ILE A 89 9.12 2.76 4.06
C ILE A 89 8.96 1.59 3.09
N SER A 90 8.12 1.80 2.08
CA SER A 90 8.02 0.90 0.93
C SER A 90 8.81 1.48 -0.24
N ILE A 91 9.62 0.66 -0.90
CA ILE A 91 10.28 1.02 -2.17
C ILE A 91 9.33 0.64 -3.30
N ILE A 92 8.62 1.65 -3.82
CA ILE A 92 7.56 1.51 -4.82
C ILE A 92 7.83 2.38 -6.04
N GLY A 93 7.28 1.99 -7.19
CA GLY A 93 7.38 2.74 -8.44
C GLY A 93 7.04 1.85 -9.64
N THR A 94 6.38 2.39 -10.66
CA THR A 94 6.03 1.64 -11.89
C THR A 94 6.86 2.04 -13.09
N THR A 95 7.34 3.29 -13.14
CA THR A 95 8.08 3.85 -14.27
C THR A 95 9.46 4.39 -13.89
N GLY A 96 9.82 4.39 -12.61
CA GLY A 96 11.03 5.04 -12.10
C GLY A 96 10.98 6.58 -12.07
N ILE A 97 9.90 7.18 -12.59
CA ILE A 97 9.66 8.62 -12.58
C ILE A 97 8.70 8.96 -11.45
N VAL A 98 9.08 9.91 -10.59
CA VAL A 98 8.20 10.44 -9.55
C VAL A 98 7.33 11.54 -10.15
N THR A 99 6.12 11.18 -10.57
CA THR A 99 5.08 12.17 -10.87
C THR A 99 4.37 12.58 -9.57
N PRO A 100 3.89 13.83 -9.46
CA PRO A 100 2.97 14.21 -8.39
C PRO A 100 1.82 13.21 -8.31
N MET A 101 1.36 12.87 -7.10
CA MET A 101 0.29 11.88 -6.91
C MET A 101 -0.93 12.27 -7.76
N SER A 102 -1.19 11.51 -8.82
CA SER A 102 -2.39 11.69 -9.63
C SER A 102 -3.61 11.21 -8.85
N GLU A 103 -4.80 11.71 -9.23
CA GLU A 103 -6.07 11.24 -8.67
C GLU A 103 -6.21 9.71 -8.78
N GLU A 104 -5.75 9.12 -9.89
CA GLU A 104 -5.74 7.67 -10.11
C GLU A 104 -4.83 6.92 -9.13
N SER A 105 -3.64 7.47 -8.84
CA SER A 105 -2.72 6.89 -7.85
C SER A 105 -3.34 6.89 -6.46
N TRP A 106 -4.05 7.97 -6.10
CA TRP A 106 -4.79 8.04 -4.85
C TRP A 106 -5.92 7.00 -4.81
N LYS A 107 -6.79 6.94 -5.84
CA LYS A 107 -7.83 5.91 -5.97
C LYS A 107 -7.25 4.50 -5.78
N ARG A 108 -6.16 4.18 -6.47
CA ARG A 108 -5.51 2.86 -6.35
C ARG A 108 -5.00 2.59 -4.93
N SER A 109 -4.46 3.60 -4.25
CA SER A 109 -4.01 3.44 -2.85
C SER A 109 -5.15 3.11 -1.89
N LEU A 110 -6.35 3.66 -2.11
CA LEU A 110 -7.54 3.34 -1.32
C LEU A 110 -8.05 1.93 -1.66
N ALA A 111 -8.04 1.55 -2.95
CA ALA A 111 -8.43 0.20 -3.39
C ALA A 111 -7.52 -0.89 -2.81
N LEU A 112 -6.23 -0.63 -2.60
CA LEU A 112 -5.32 -1.57 -1.94
C LEU A 112 -5.79 -1.93 -0.52
N GLU A 113 -6.39 -0.99 0.21
CA GLU A 113 -6.95 -1.27 1.53
C GLU A 113 -8.11 -2.27 1.44
N LEU A 114 -8.98 -2.15 0.43
CA LEU A 114 -10.04 -3.14 0.16
C LEU A 114 -9.47 -4.52 -0.22
N GLU A 115 -8.46 -4.56 -1.09
CA GLU A 115 -7.77 -5.81 -1.49
C GLU A 115 -7.23 -6.55 -0.27
N MET A 116 -6.63 -5.81 0.66
CA MET A 116 -6.15 -6.36 1.92
C MET A 116 -7.25 -6.88 2.83
N LYS A 117 -8.34 -6.13 3.03
CA LYS A 117 -9.48 -6.60 3.83
C LYS A 117 -10.05 -7.89 3.23
N ARG A 118 -10.19 -7.95 1.90
CA ARG A 118 -10.68 -9.13 1.22
C ARG A 118 -9.73 -10.32 1.37
N ALA A 119 -8.42 -10.09 1.23
CA ALA A 119 -7.39 -11.11 1.42
C ALA A 119 -7.32 -11.63 2.86
N ALA A 120 -7.72 -10.83 3.85
CA ALA A 120 -7.90 -11.23 5.24
C ALA A 120 -9.20 -12.03 5.49
N GLY A 121 -10.00 -12.29 4.46
CA GLY A 121 -11.21 -13.10 4.53
C GLY A 121 -12.49 -12.32 4.81
N LEU A 122 -12.44 -10.98 4.88
CA LEU A 122 -13.66 -10.19 5.09
C LEU A 122 -14.55 -10.27 3.86
N GLU A 123 -15.85 -10.46 4.11
CA GLU A 123 -16.90 -10.43 3.08
C GLU A 123 -17.74 -9.14 3.15
N ARG A 124 -17.54 -8.33 4.19
CA ARG A 124 -18.31 -7.11 4.47
C ARG A 124 -17.34 -5.98 4.75
N VAL A 125 -17.68 -4.78 4.29
CA VAL A 125 -16.85 -3.59 4.49
C VAL A 125 -17.69 -2.38 4.84
N VAL A 126 -17.16 -1.53 5.72
CA VAL A 126 -17.69 -0.22 6.04
C VAL A 126 -16.84 0.83 5.33
N LEU A 127 -17.45 1.64 4.45
CA LEU A 127 -16.76 2.74 3.79
C LEU A 127 -17.08 4.05 4.50
N VAL A 128 -16.02 4.82 4.79
CA VAL A 128 -16.12 6.14 5.44
C VAL A 128 -15.40 7.21 4.62
N PRO A 129 -15.92 8.45 4.53
CA PRO A 129 -15.26 9.51 3.74
C PRO A 129 -13.87 9.91 4.24
N GLY A 130 -13.51 9.62 5.49
CA GLY A 130 -12.22 9.99 6.06
C GLY A 130 -12.14 9.72 7.56
N ASN A 131 -11.06 10.20 8.19
CA ASN A 131 -10.72 9.92 9.58
C ASN A 131 -11.84 10.25 10.59
N HIS A 132 -12.66 11.27 10.34
CA HIS A 132 -13.82 11.58 11.18
C HIS A 132 -14.86 10.45 11.17
N GLY A 133 -15.14 9.88 9.99
CA GLY A 133 -16.06 8.74 9.88
C GLY A 133 -15.47 7.49 10.53
N GLU A 134 -14.18 7.22 10.33
CA GLU A 134 -13.48 6.10 10.99
C GLU A 134 -13.56 6.21 12.52
N ARG A 135 -13.32 7.41 13.04
CA ARG A 135 -13.44 7.71 14.48
C ARG A 135 -14.86 7.49 14.98
N PHE A 136 -15.87 8.00 14.27
CA PHE A 136 -17.28 7.83 14.64
C PHE A 136 -17.68 6.35 14.69
N VAL A 137 -17.27 5.57 13.69
CA VAL A 137 -17.54 4.13 13.63
C VAL A 137 -16.94 3.39 14.83
N ARG A 138 -15.70 3.73 15.20
CA ARG A 138 -15.02 3.12 16.35
C ARG A 138 -15.62 3.56 17.68
N GLU A 139 -15.75 4.87 17.90
CA GLU A 139 -16.03 5.44 19.23
C GLU A 139 -17.52 5.49 19.56
N GLN A 140 -18.38 5.66 18.55
CA GLN A 140 -19.83 5.83 18.76
C GLN A 140 -20.63 4.58 18.39
N MET A 141 -20.20 3.84 17.37
CA MET A 141 -20.91 2.64 16.90
C MET A 141 -20.33 1.34 17.48
N GLY A 142 -19.15 1.39 18.12
CA GLY A 142 -18.47 0.21 18.67
C GLY A 142 -18.08 -0.83 17.61
N ILE A 143 -18.01 -0.43 16.34
CA ILE A 143 -17.66 -1.31 15.23
C ILE A 143 -16.14 -1.40 15.12
N ASP A 144 -15.65 -2.61 14.89
CA ASP A 144 -14.21 -2.84 14.71
C ASP A 144 -13.66 -2.06 13.50
N SER A 145 -12.64 -1.24 13.74
CA SER A 145 -11.87 -0.56 12.70
C SER A 145 -11.31 -1.51 11.62
N GLN A 146 -11.16 -2.80 11.92
CA GLN A 146 -10.72 -3.80 10.94
C GLN A 146 -11.68 -3.95 9.76
N VAL A 147 -12.98 -3.68 9.89
CA VAL A 147 -13.92 -3.71 8.77
C VAL A 147 -14.06 -2.38 8.04
N VAL A 148 -13.39 -1.32 8.52
CA VAL A 148 -13.51 0.05 8.01
C VAL A 148 -12.43 0.32 6.96
N VAL A 149 -12.81 1.02 5.88
CA VAL A 149 -11.92 1.51 4.83
C VAL A 149 -12.28 2.96 4.50
N THR A 150 -11.26 3.81 4.32
CA THR A 150 -11.48 5.20 3.89
C THR A 150 -11.73 5.26 2.39
N MET A 151 -12.79 5.95 1.96
CA MET A 151 -13.14 6.14 0.54
C MET A 151 -12.84 7.54 -0.01
N SER A 152 -12.44 8.49 0.85
CA SER A 152 -12.27 9.90 0.46
C SER A 152 -13.56 10.43 -0.20
N ASN A 153 -13.43 11.12 -1.33
CA ASN A 153 -14.53 11.61 -2.14
C ASN A 153 -14.87 10.65 -3.30
N PHE A 154 -14.19 9.51 -3.42
CA PHE A 154 -14.28 8.58 -4.55
C PHE A 154 -15.26 7.44 -4.27
N VAL A 155 -16.49 7.77 -3.86
CA VAL A 155 -17.49 6.80 -3.42
C VAL A 155 -17.78 5.75 -4.51
N GLY A 156 -18.06 6.19 -5.74
CA GLY A 156 -18.42 5.29 -6.84
C GLY A 156 -17.29 4.30 -7.15
N TYR A 157 -16.08 4.81 -7.34
CA TYR A 157 -14.89 4.00 -7.57
C TYR A 157 -14.67 2.95 -6.47
N MET A 158 -14.82 3.34 -5.19
CA MET A 158 -14.61 2.43 -4.07
C MET A 158 -15.70 1.36 -3.96
N ILE A 159 -16.94 1.69 -4.33
CA ILE A 159 -18.04 0.71 -4.42
C ILE A 159 -17.77 -0.28 -5.56
N GLU A 160 -17.39 0.21 -6.75
CA GLU A 160 -17.04 -0.63 -7.89
C GLU A 160 -15.89 -1.59 -7.57
N GLU A 161 -14.84 -1.10 -6.91
CA GLU A 161 -13.72 -1.94 -6.47
C GLU A 161 -14.15 -2.98 -5.42
N ALA A 162 -15.00 -2.61 -4.48
CA ALA A 162 -15.54 -3.56 -3.50
C ALA A 162 -16.38 -4.66 -4.18
N VAL A 163 -17.17 -4.31 -5.19
CA VAL A 163 -17.91 -5.29 -6.01
C VAL A 163 -16.94 -6.18 -6.80
N ARG A 164 -15.93 -5.60 -7.47
CA ARG A 164 -14.91 -6.33 -8.23
C ARG A 164 -14.17 -7.35 -7.35
N LEU A 165 -13.91 -7.02 -6.09
CA LEU A 165 -13.25 -7.89 -5.11
C LEU A 165 -14.18 -8.92 -4.46
N GLY A 166 -15.48 -8.87 -4.77
CA GLY A 166 -16.47 -9.84 -4.30
C GLY A 166 -16.88 -9.65 -2.85
N PHE A 167 -16.91 -8.41 -2.34
CA PHE A 167 -17.58 -8.12 -1.08
C PHE A 167 -19.10 -8.34 -1.23
N ARG A 168 -19.70 -9.00 -0.23
CA ARG A 168 -21.13 -9.33 -0.20
C ARG A 168 -21.99 -8.23 0.42
N GLN A 169 -21.39 -7.37 1.23
CA GLN A 169 -22.08 -6.26 1.86
C GLN A 169 -21.17 -5.03 1.97
N ILE A 170 -21.73 -3.87 1.61
CA ILE A 170 -21.09 -2.58 1.77
C ILE A 170 -22.00 -1.72 2.65
N VAL A 171 -21.43 -1.13 3.71
CA VAL A 171 -22.13 -0.16 4.56
C VAL A 171 -21.44 1.19 4.41
N LEU A 172 -22.19 2.21 4.02
CA LEU A 172 -21.68 3.58 3.94
C LEU A 172 -21.99 4.31 5.24
N ILE A 173 -20.95 4.82 5.92
CA ILE A 173 -21.12 5.64 7.13
C ILE A 173 -20.42 6.98 6.92
N GLY A 174 -21.15 8.07 7.10
CA GLY A 174 -20.60 9.41 6.88
C GLY A 174 -21.61 10.51 7.16
N HIS A 175 -21.15 11.75 7.02
CA HIS A 175 -22.00 12.92 7.24
C HIS A 175 -23.19 12.93 6.26
N PRO A 176 -24.43 13.18 6.74
CA PRO A 176 -25.61 13.35 5.88
C PRO A 176 -25.38 14.21 4.62
N GLY A 177 -24.66 15.33 4.73
CA GLY A 177 -24.39 16.22 3.58
C GLY A 177 -23.54 15.60 2.46
N LYS A 178 -22.73 14.57 2.76
CA LYS A 178 -22.03 13.78 1.74
C LYS A 178 -22.90 12.64 1.22
N LEU A 179 -23.60 11.93 2.10
CA LEU A 179 -24.41 10.77 1.72
C LEU A 179 -25.63 11.16 0.88
N ILE A 180 -26.21 12.34 1.10
CA ILE A 180 -27.33 12.82 0.29
C ILE A 180 -26.94 13.03 -1.18
N LYS A 181 -25.68 13.39 -1.46
CA LYS A 181 -25.17 13.52 -2.84
C LYS A 181 -25.20 12.17 -3.57
N ILE A 182 -24.90 11.08 -2.87
CA ILE A 182 -24.96 9.72 -3.40
C ILE A 182 -26.40 9.35 -3.76
N ALA A 183 -27.36 9.68 -2.88
CA ALA A 183 -28.78 9.48 -3.16
C ALA A 183 -29.26 10.28 -4.39
N ALA A 184 -28.61 11.41 -4.69
CA ALA A 184 -28.83 12.20 -5.90
C ALA A 184 -28.03 11.71 -7.13
N GLY A 185 -27.37 10.56 -7.06
CA GLY A 185 -26.57 10.00 -8.16
C GLY A 185 -25.18 10.63 -8.34
N ILE A 186 -24.71 11.42 -7.37
CA ILE A 186 -23.39 12.08 -7.41
C ILE A 186 -22.41 11.24 -6.58
N PHE A 187 -21.56 10.48 -7.27
CA PHE A 187 -20.63 9.52 -6.66
C PHE A 187 -19.21 10.07 -6.45
N HIS A 188 -18.99 11.34 -6.80
CA HIS A 188 -17.80 12.10 -6.43
C HIS A 188 -18.20 13.22 -5.47
N THR A 189 -17.84 13.11 -4.19
CA THR A 189 -18.39 13.97 -3.13
C THR A 189 -17.34 14.90 -2.53
N PRO A 190 -16.91 15.97 -3.25
CA PRO A 190 -16.04 16.99 -2.68
C PRO A 190 -16.68 17.64 -1.45
#